data_AF-A0A0A0JBP4-F1
#
_entry.id   AF-A0A0A0JBP4-F1
#
_cell.length_a   1.000
_cell.length_b   1.000
_cell.length_c   1.000
_cell.angle_alpha   90.00
_cell.angle_beta   90.00
_cell.angle_gamma   90.00
#
_symmetry.space_group_name_H-M   'P 1'
#
loop_
_entity.id
_entity.type
_entity.pdbx_description
1 polymer ?
#
loop_
_entity_poly.entity_id
_entity_poly.type
_entity_poly.pdbx_seq_one_letter_code
_entity_poly.pdbx_strand_id
1 'polypeptide(L)'
;MHALPDDVSRELERVVRRWRELPADRALAASGAVQEVVRDLADATAGQPVPDLGVAVLIDQLRVLVWDAASAGVPDLADRLAELRRTLP
;
A
#
# COMPACT_ATOMS: atom_id res chain seq x y z
N MET A 1 15.26 -8.11 11.53
CA MET A 1 14.10 -7.41 10.94
C MET A 1 14.28 -5.94 11.23
N HIS A 2 14.47 -5.12 10.20
CA HIS A 2 14.45 -3.66 10.35
C HIS A 2 13.00 -3.24 10.61
N ALA A 3 12.72 -2.43 11.63
CA ALA A 3 11.37 -1.89 11.79
C ALA A 3 11.10 -0.83 10.71
N LEU A 4 9.83 -0.65 10.32
CA LEU A 4 9.44 0.51 9.53
C LEU A 4 9.71 1.80 10.33
N PRO A 5 10.09 2.91 9.66
CA PRO A 5 9.99 4.23 10.26
C PRO A 5 8.60 4.50 10.85
N ASP A 6 8.53 5.19 12.00
CA ASP A 6 7.29 5.35 12.78
C ASP A 6 6.16 6.03 12.00
N ASP A 7 6.49 7.00 11.16
CA ASP A 7 5.57 7.73 10.30
C ASP A 7 4.99 6.84 9.19
N VAL A 8 5.85 6.06 8.53
CA VAL A 8 5.45 5.06 7.53
C VAL A 8 4.56 3.99 8.16
N SER A 9 4.96 3.44 9.32
CA SER A 9 4.15 2.44 10.04
C SER A 9 2.77 2.98 10.39
N ARG A 10 2.71 4.23 10.91
CA ARG A 10 1.45 4.86 11.30
C ARG A 10 0.53 5.12 10.11
N GLU A 11 1.03 5.65 9.00
CA GLU A 11 0.19 5.88 7.83
C GLU A 11 -0.23 4.57 7.17
N LEU A 12 0.63 3.54 7.14
CA LEU A 12 0.26 2.22 6.65
C LEU A 12 -0.89 1.62 7.47
N GLU A 13 -0.82 1.69 8.80
CA GLU A 13 -1.91 1.24 9.67
C GLU A 13 -3.22 1.99 9.40
N ARG A 14 -3.15 3.30 9.17
CA ARG A 14 -4.33 4.12 8.84
C ARG A 14 -4.96 3.70 7.52
N VAL A 15 -4.15 3.45 6.48
CA VAL A 15 -4.61 2.94 5.18
C VAL A 15 -5.26 1.57 5.34
N VAL A 16 -4.59 0.64 6.03
CA VAL A 16 -5.09 -0.72 6.25
C VAL A 16 -6.42 -0.71 7.01
N ARG A 17 -6.52 0.11 8.06
CA ARG A 17 -7.77 0.25 8.83
C ARG A 17 -8.89 0.81 7.95
N ARG A 18 -8.62 1.93 7.25
CA ARG A 18 -9.58 2.56 6.34
C ARG A 18 -10.12 1.56 5.31
N TRP A 19 -9.22 0.79 4.67
CA TRP A 19 -9.57 -0.23 3.69
C TRP A 19 -10.45 -1.33 4.28
N ARG A 20 -10.10 -1.86 5.46
CA ARG A 20 -10.87 -2.93 6.13
C ARG A 20 -12.26 -2.50 6.57
N GLU A 21 -12.47 -1.20 6.77
CA GLU A 21 -13.77 -0.62 7.11
C GLU A 21 -14.66 -0.39 5.86
N LEU A 22 -14.12 -0.52 4.65
CA LEU A 22 -14.88 -0.33 3.42
C LEU A 22 -15.87 -1.48 3.16
N PRO A 23 -17.11 -1.17 2.76
CA PRO A 23 -17.96 -2.13 2.07
C PRO A 23 -17.28 -2.69 0.81
N ALA A 24 -17.58 -3.94 0.47
CA ALA A 24 -16.89 -4.66 -0.61
C ALA A 24 -17.00 -3.96 -1.99
N ASP A 25 -18.14 -3.34 -2.31
CA ASP A 25 -18.34 -2.55 -3.52
C ASP A 25 -17.44 -1.32 -3.57
N ARG A 26 -17.24 -0.65 -2.43
CA ARG A 26 -16.35 0.51 -2.31
C ARG A 26 -14.88 0.12 -2.37
N ALA A 27 -14.51 -1.00 -1.76
CA ALA A 27 -13.16 -1.55 -1.88
C ALA A 27 -12.85 -1.93 -3.33
N LEU A 28 -13.80 -2.56 -4.04
CA LEU A 28 -13.64 -2.89 -5.46
C LEU A 28 -13.47 -1.61 -6.31
N ALA A 29 -14.29 -0.59 -6.09
CA ALA A 29 -14.18 0.68 -6.81
C ALA A 29 -12.86 1.43 -6.54
N ALA A 30 -12.32 1.34 -5.32
CA ALA A 30 -11.05 1.97 -4.94
C ALA A 30 -9.82 1.13 -5.29
N SER A 31 -9.98 -0.12 -5.74
CA SER A 31 -8.88 -1.07 -5.95
C SER A 31 -7.83 -0.58 -6.94
N GLY A 32 -8.22 0.16 -7.99
CA GLY A 32 -7.30 0.71 -8.97
C GLY A 32 -6.24 1.65 -8.37
N ALA A 33 -6.65 2.53 -7.43
CA ALA A 33 -5.72 3.46 -6.78
C ALA A 33 -4.70 2.72 -5.90
N VAL A 34 -5.12 1.64 -5.23
CA VAL A 34 -4.20 0.82 -4.43
C VAL A 34 -3.27 -0.01 -5.33
N GLN A 35 -3.79 -0.56 -6.43
CA GLN A 35 -3.00 -1.30 -7.43
C GLN A 35 -1.91 -0.43 -8.08
N GLU A 36 -2.18 0.84 -8.32
CA GLU A 36 -1.20 1.80 -8.84
C GLU A 36 -0.02 1.96 -7.86
N VAL A 37 -0.30 2.23 -6.58
CA VAL A 37 0.74 2.35 -5.55
C VAL A 37 1.52 1.03 -5.39
N VAL A 38 0.83 -0.11 -5.40
CA VAL A 38 1.46 -1.45 -5.37
C VAL A 38 2.44 -1.62 -6.53
N ARG A 39 2.03 -1.28 -7.76
CA ARG A 39 2.89 -1.40 -8.94
C ARG A 39 4.11 -0.48 -8.86
N ASP A 40 3.90 0.79 -8.50
CA ASP A 40 5.00 1.74 -8.37
C ASP A 40 6.03 1.31 -7.31
N LEU A 41 5.58 0.74 -6.19
CA LEU A 41 6.49 0.23 -5.15
C LEU A 41 7.26 -1.01 -5.61
N ALA A 42 6.62 -1.90 -6.38
CA ALA A 42 7.29 -3.06 -6.95
C ALA A 42 8.34 -2.66 -8.00
N ASP A 43 8.04 -1.67 -8.84
CA ASP A 43 8.98 -1.10 -9.81
C ASP A 43 10.19 -0.47 -9.10
N ALA A 44 9.97 0.17 -7.94
CA ALA A 44 11.03 0.81 -7.15
C ALA A 44 11.91 -0.16 -6.34
N THR A 45 11.53 -1.43 -6.19
CA THR A 45 12.21 -2.39 -5.29
C THR A 45 12.81 -3.59 -6.02
N ALA A 46 11.97 -4.48 -6.54
CA ALA A 46 12.39 -5.76 -7.13
C ALA A 46 12.30 -5.77 -8.66
N GLY A 47 11.60 -4.79 -9.27
CA GLY A 47 11.40 -4.71 -10.71
C GLY A 47 10.68 -5.93 -11.29
N GLN A 48 9.96 -6.67 -10.45
CA GLN A 48 9.14 -7.82 -10.85
C GLN A 48 7.66 -7.43 -10.74
N PRO A 49 6.84 -7.80 -11.73
CA PRO A 49 5.42 -7.50 -11.68
C PRO A 49 4.75 -8.22 -10.50
N VAL A 50 3.93 -7.49 -9.76
CA VAL A 50 3.10 -8.05 -8.69
C VAL A 50 1.93 -8.79 -9.33
N PRO A 51 1.70 -10.08 -9.01
CA PRO A 51 0.55 -10.80 -9.54
C PRO A 51 -0.74 -10.17 -9.03
N ASP A 52 -1.74 -10.04 -9.91
CA ASP A 52 -3.09 -9.65 -9.51
C ASP A 52 -3.77 -10.84 -8.81
N LEU A 53 -3.86 -10.76 -7.48
CA LEU A 53 -4.51 -11.76 -6.62
C LEU A 53 -5.93 -11.33 -6.21
N GLY A 54 -6.44 -10.24 -6.79
CA GLY A 54 -7.75 -9.69 -6.50
C GLY A 54 -7.82 -8.82 -5.24
N VAL A 55 -8.94 -8.13 -5.11
CA VAL A 55 -9.19 -7.08 -4.08
C VAL A 55 -9.04 -7.57 -2.64
N ALA A 56 -9.29 -8.86 -2.39
CA ALA A 56 -9.23 -9.45 -1.05
C ALA A 56 -7.81 -9.46 -0.47
N VAL A 57 -6.79 -9.58 -1.33
CA VAL A 57 -5.38 -9.71 -0.92
C VAL A 57 -4.60 -8.41 -1.15
N LEU A 58 -5.17 -7.47 -1.91
CA LEU A 58 -4.51 -6.26 -2.38
C LEU A 58 -3.91 -5.41 -1.24
N ILE A 59 -4.61 -5.30 -0.11
CA ILE A 59 -4.10 -4.54 1.04
C ILE A 59 -2.90 -5.22 1.73
N ASP A 60 -2.84 -6.55 1.70
CA ASP A 60 -1.70 -7.30 2.24
C ASP A 60 -0.51 -7.24 1.28
N GLN A 61 -0.75 -7.21 -0.04
CA GLN A 61 0.31 -6.94 -1.03
C GLN A 61 0.92 -5.55 -0.83
N LEU A 62 0.10 -4.52 -0.59
CA LEU A 62 0.59 -3.18 -0.25
C LEU A 62 1.50 -3.21 0.99
N ARG A 63 1.11 -3.93 2.05
CA ARG A 63 1.91 -4.01 3.29
C ARG A 63 3.29 -4.60 3.06
N VAL A 64 3.38 -5.67 2.26
CA VAL A 64 4.65 -6.30 1.91
C VAL A 64 5.52 -5.32 1.13
N LEU A 65 4.96 -4.66 0.11
CA LEU A 65 5.75 -3.78 -0.74
C LEU A 65 6.18 -2.48 -0.04
N VAL A 66 5.42 -1.99 0.93
CA VAL A 66 5.87 -0.88 1.79
C VAL A 66 7.06 -1.31 2.64
N TRP A 67 7.06 -2.55 3.13
CA TRP A 67 8.19 -3.10 3.86
C TRP A 67 9.45 -3.23 2.99
N ASP A 68 9.28 -3.76 1.78
CA ASP A 68 10.37 -3.89 0.81
C ASP A 68 10.91 -2.52 0.41
N ALA A 69 10.02 -1.55 0.15
CA ALA A 69 10.39 -0.19 -0.21
C ALA A 69 11.12 0.54 0.93
N ALA A 70 10.65 0.39 2.17
CA ALA A 70 11.34 0.94 3.33
C ALA A 70 12.72 0.30 3.51
N SER A 71 12.83 -1.02 3.32
CA SER A 71 14.10 -1.75 3.39
C SER A 71 15.07 -1.34 2.27
N ALA A 72 14.55 -0.97 1.09
CA ALA A 72 15.31 -0.46 -0.03
C ALA A 72 15.61 1.05 0.06
N GLY A 73 15.12 1.75 1.10
CA GLY A 73 15.35 3.18 1.28
C GLY A 73 14.59 4.08 0.30
N VAL A 74 13.45 3.61 -0.22
CA VAL A 74 12.56 4.44 -1.06
C VAL A 74 12.06 5.63 -0.24
N PRO A 75 12.22 6.87 -0.72
CA PRO A 75 11.80 8.07 0.02
C PRO A 75 10.28 8.27 0.00
N ASP A 76 9.80 9.21 0.82
CA ASP A 76 8.45 9.78 0.79
C ASP A 76 7.29 8.77 0.96
N LEU A 77 7.56 7.60 1.53
CA LEU A 77 6.56 6.54 1.70
C LEU A 77 5.37 6.97 2.57
N ALA A 78 5.61 7.73 3.65
CA ALA A 78 4.55 8.22 4.52
C ALA A 78 3.60 9.18 3.78
N ASP A 79 4.13 10.07 2.94
CA ASP A 79 3.34 11.01 2.15
C ASP A 79 2.53 10.30 1.06
N ARG A 80 3.14 9.32 0.37
CA ARG A 80 2.44 8.48 -0.61
C ARG A 80 1.29 7.70 0.02
N LEU A 81 1.49 7.12 1.21
CA LEU A 81 0.44 6.42 1.95
C LEU A 81 -0.65 7.38 2.45
N ALA A 82 -0.27 8.57 2.91
CA ALA A 82 -1.22 9.60 3.29
C ALA A 82 -2.07 10.04 2.10
N GLU A 83 -1.49 10.15 0.90
CA GLU A 83 -2.22 10.50 -0.32
C GLU A 83 -3.17 9.37 -0.74
N LEU A 84 -2.70 8.12 -0.77
CA LEU A 84 -3.57 6.98 -0.98
C LEU A 84 -4.75 6.96 0.01
N ARG A 85 -4.50 7.23 1.29
CA ARG A 85 -5.56 7.29 2.30
C ARG A 85 -6.63 8.34 1.97
N ARG A 86 -6.26 9.48 1.38
CA ARG A 86 -7.20 10.54 1.00
C ARG A 86 -8.07 10.16 -0.19
N THR A 87 -7.62 9.26 -1.05
CA THR A 87 -8.41 8.76 -2.19
C THR A 87 -9.42 7.68 -1.78
N LEU A 88 -9.25 7.07 -0.60
CA LEU A 88 -10.16 6.03 -0.10
C LEU A 88 -11.49 6.63 0.43
N PRO A 89 -12.65 6.12 -0.06
CA PRO A 89 -13.99 6.65 0.25
C PRO A 89 -14.46 6.39 1.68
#